data_AF-A0AAU3V0R9-F1
#
_entry.id   AF-A0AAU3V0R9-F1
#
_cell.length_a   1.000
_cell.length_b   1.000
_cell.length_c   1.000
_cell.angle_alpha   90.00
_cell.angle_beta   90.00
_cell.angle_gamma   90.00
#
_symmetry.space_group_name_H-M   'P 1'
#
loop_
_entity.id
_entity.type
_entity.pdbx_description
1 polymer ?
#
loop_
_entity_poly.entity_id
_entity_poly.type
_entity_poly.pdbx_seq_one_letter_code
_entity_poly.pdbx_strand_id
1 'polypeptide(L)'
;MATKPAGPAVVARKTARERMAAVTKANRDREHADAADLAQVLKASSTVARAATRRDTAIADAHQTYLSAASAVEAEQAAALARIKGRGTDESTLAELTGLDVGEVRRLLRLASPAPVPKPPVAPNARASAASSAPSAESSAAAP
;
A
#
# COMPACT_ATOMS: atom_id res chain seq x y z
N MET A 1 75.51 26.49 -26.86
CA MET A 1 75.29 25.04 -26.71
C MET A 1 74.02 24.67 -27.45
N ALA A 2 74.13 24.10 -28.66
CA ALA A 2 72.97 23.69 -29.46
C ALA A 2 72.51 22.29 -29.02
N THR A 3 71.27 22.19 -28.55
CA THR A 3 70.63 20.91 -28.23
C THR A 3 70.40 20.12 -29.53
N LYS A 4 70.95 18.91 -29.60
CA LYS A 4 70.83 17.99 -30.74
C LYS A 4 69.34 17.71 -31.01
N PRO A 5 68.84 17.86 -32.25
CA PRO A 5 67.43 17.63 -32.55
C PRO A 5 67.06 16.18 -32.26
N ALA A 6 65.92 15.97 -31.58
CA ALA A 6 65.42 14.64 -31.26
C ALA A 6 65.15 13.86 -32.55
N GLY A 7 65.63 12.61 -32.61
CA GLY A 7 65.45 11.75 -33.78
C GLY A 7 63.96 11.47 -34.09
N PRO A 8 63.61 11.16 -35.36
CA PRO A 8 62.24 11.06 -35.83
C PRO A 8 61.38 10.05 -35.04
N ALA A 9 61.98 8.98 -34.51
CA ALA A 9 61.31 8.01 -33.65
C ALA A 9 60.85 8.58 -32.29
N VAL A 10 61.57 9.55 -31.73
CA VAL A 10 61.22 10.20 -30.45
C VAL A 10 60.04 11.15 -30.66
N VAL A 11 60.03 11.87 -31.78
CA VAL A 11 58.92 12.75 -32.17
C VAL A 11 57.64 11.94 -32.46
N ALA A 12 57.77 10.80 -33.15
CA ALA A 12 56.64 9.89 -33.40
C ALA A 12 56.04 9.31 -32.11
N ARG A 13 56.89 8.93 -31.14
CA ARG A 13 56.42 8.44 -29.84
C ARG A 13 55.75 9.53 -29.00
N LYS A 14 56.28 10.76 -29.03
CA LYS A 14 55.71 11.91 -28.31
C LYS A 14 54.32 12.26 -28.85
N THR A 15 54.19 12.36 -30.17
CA THR A 15 52.89 12.64 -30.83
C THR A 15 51.86 11.53 -30.63
N ALA A 16 52.26 10.26 -30.64
CA ALA A 16 51.37 9.15 -30.31
C ALA A 16 50.84 9.22 -28.86
N ARG A 17 51.70 9.56 -27.90
CA ARG A 17 51.31 9.75 -26.49
C ARG A 17 50.37 10.95 -26.31
N GLU A 18 50.63 12.06 -27.00
CA GLU A 18 49.77 13.24 -26.97
C GLU A 18 48.38 12.94 -27.54
N ARG A 19 48.30 12.20 -28.65
CA ARG A 19 47.01 11.75 -29.22
C ARG A 19 46.24 10.82 -28.28
N MET A 20 46.93 9.85 -27.68
CA MET A 20 46.32 8.96 -26.69
C MET A 20 45.82 9.74 -25.47
N ALA A 21 46.61 10.69 -24.96
CA ALA A 21 46.19 11.54 -23.84
C ALA A 21 44.97 12.40 -24.18
N ALA A 22 44.91 12.94 -25.40
CA ALA A 22 43.76 13.71 -25.88
C ALA A 22 42.48 12.86 -25.98
N VAL A 23 42.60 11.63 -26.52
CA VAL A 23 41.46 10.69 -26.60
C VAL A 23 40.99 10.29 -25.19
N THR A 24 41.91 9.96 -24.29
CA THR A 24 41.56 9.60 -22.91
C THR A 24 40.89 10.76 -22.18
N LYS A 25 41.36 12.00 -22.38
CA LYS A 25 40.70 13.19 -21.82
C LYS A 25 39.29 13.36 -22.39
N ALA A 26 39.13 13.27 -23.71
CA ALA A 26 37.82 13.39 -24.35
C ALA A 26 36.84 12.27 -23.94
N ASN A 27 37.34 11.06 -23.64
CA ASN A 27 36.51 9.99 -23.08
C ASN A 27 36.06 10.33 -21.65
N ARG A 28 36.98 10.78 -20.79
CA ARG A 28 36.64 11.17 -19.41
C ARG A 28 35.65 12.34 -19.36
N ASP A 29 35.82 13.33 -20.23
CA ASP A 29 34.92 14.48 -20.31
C ASP A 29 33.51 14.03 -20.74
N ARG A 30 33.40 13.08 -21.68
CA ARG A 30 32.12 12.46 -22.07
C ARG A 30 31.50 11.64 -20.94
N GLU A 31 32.27 10.76 -20.32
CA GLU A 31 31.80 9.93 -19.19
C GLU A 31 31.28 10.81 -18.04
N HIS A 32 31.94 11.93 -17.76
CA HIS A 32 31.50 12.88 -16.75
C HIS A 32 30.17 13.57 -17.14
N ALA A 33 30.02 13.98 -18.40
CA ALA A 33 28.77 14.57 -18.89
C ALA A 33 27.62 13.56 -18.86
N ASP A 34 27.85 12.34 -19.36
CA ASP A 34 26.87 11.25 -19.36
C ASP A 34 26.43 10.90 -17.93
N ALA A 35 27.36 10.88 -16.98
CA ALA A 35 27.05 10.62 -15.57
C ALA A 35 26.16 11.73 -14.96
N ALA A 36 26.42 12.99 -15.29
CA ALA A 36 25.61 14.12 -14.83
C ALA A 36 24.19 14.06 -15.41
N ASP A 37 24.07 13.78 -16.71
CA ASP A 37 22.77 13.66 -17.39
C ASP A 37 21.98 12.45 -16.86
N LEU A 38 22.65 11.31 -16.64
CA LEU A 38 22.03 10.14 -16.03
C LEU A 38 21.50 10.44 -14.63
N ALA A 39 22.29 11.14 -13.80
CA ALA A 39 21.84 11.55 -12.47
C ALA A 39 20.60 12.45 -12.54
N GLN A 40 20.52 13.34 -13.53
CA GLN A 40 19.34 14.18 -13.75
C GLN A 40 18.11 13.36 -14.19
N VAL A 41 18.28 12.39 -15.09
CA VAL A 41 17.21 11.48 -15.52
C VAL A 41 16.68 10.67 -14.33
N LEU A 42 17.57 10.11 -13.52
CA LEU A 42 17.19 9.36 -12.32
C LEU A 42 16.44 10.25 -11.32
N LYS A 43 16.91 11.47 -11.09
CA LYS A 43 16.20 12.43 -10.23
C LYS A 43 14.81 12.78 -10.77
N ALA A 44 14.69 13.05 -12.07
CA ALA A 44 13.41 13.35 -12.71
C ALA A 44 12.43 12.18 -12.58
N SER A 45 12.87 10.95 -12.88
CA SER A 45 12.04 9.74 -12.75
C SER A 45 11.57 9.52 -11.31
N SER A 46 12.44 9.75 -10.32
CA SER A 46 12.08 9.65 -8.89
C SER A 46 11.02 10.69 -8.49
N THR A 47 11.05 11.88 -9.11
CA THR A 47 10.08 12.95 -8.86
C THR A 47 8.71 12.57 -9.41
N VAL A 48 8.66 12.00 -10.62
CA VAL A 48 7.43 11.48 -11.22
C VAL A 48 6.83 10.37 -10.36
N ALA A 49 7.65 9.40 -9.93
CA ALA A 49 7.20 8.31 -9.07
C ALA A 49 6.60 8.83 -7.75
N ARG A 50 7.28 9.78 -7.09
CA ARG A 50 6.76 10.43 -5.87
C ARG A 50 5.46 11.18 -6.11
N ALA A 51 5.32 11.86 -7.24
CA ALA A 51 4.09 12.54 -7.61
C ALA A 51 2.94 11.56 -7.83
N ALA A 52 3.19 10.43 -8.49
CA ALA A 52 2.20 9.37 -8.68
C ALA A 52 1.75 8.80 -7.33
N THR A 53 2.67 8.46 -6.43
CA THR A 53 2.32 7.99 -5.08
C THR A 53 1.45 9.01 -4.33
N ARG A 54 1.82 10.29 -4.35
CA ARG A 54 1.03 11.35 -3.69
C ARG A 54 -0.39 11.45 -4.24
N ARG A 55 -0.55 11.37 -5.57
CA ARG A 55 -1.86 11.35 -6.22
C ARG A 55 -2.68 10.17 -5.74
N ASP A 56 -2.10 8.96 -5.78
CA ASP A 56 -2.82 7.74 -5.47
C ASP A 56 -3.23 7.68 -3.99
N THR A 57 -2.37 8.15 -3.08
CA THR A 57 -2.73 8.31 -1.66
C THR A 57 -3.87 9.31 -1.48
N ALA A 58 -3.81 10.47 -2.13
CA ALA A 58 -4.88 11.47 -2.03
C ALA A 58 -6.24 10.96 -2.56
N ILE A 59 -6.22 10.17 -3.64
CA ILE A 59 -7.42 9.52 -4.18
C ILE A 59 -7.97 8.50 -3.18
N ALA A 60 -7.11 7.67 -2.58
CA ALA A 60 -7.51 6.68 -1.58
C ALA A 60 -8.15 7.36 -0.35
N ASP A 61 -7.53 8.42 0.16
CA ASP A 61 -8.04 9.17 1.32
C ASP A 61 -9.38 9.85 1.01
N ALA A 62 -9.51 10.46 -0.17
CA ALA A 62 -10.76 11.06 -0.63
C ALA A 62 -11.87 10.01 -0.78
N HIS A 63 -11.55 8.84 -1.34
CA HIS A 63 -12.49 7.74 -1.48
C HIS A 63 -12.95 7.21 -0.12
N GLN A 64 -12.02 7.05 0.83
CA GLN A 64 -12.36 6.62 2.18
C GLN A 64 -13.27 7.63 2.89
N THR A 65 -13.02 8.92 2.72
CA THR A 65 -13.87 10.01 3.26
C THR A 65 -15.26 10.00 2.63
N TYR A 66 -15.34 9.77 1.32
CA TYR A 66 -16.62 9.62 0.63
C TYR A 66 -17.39 8.41 1.16
N LEU A 67 -16.76 7.24 1.29
CA LEU A 67 -17.41 6.03 1.78
C LEU A 67 -17.93 6.19 3.21
N SER A 68 -17.18 6.85 4.09
CA SER A 68 -17.63 7.09 5.46
C SER A 68 -18.84 8.02 5.49
N ALA A 69 -18.80 9.13 4.74
CA ALA A 69 -19.94 10.04 4.62
C ALA A 69 -21.17 9.36 4.00
N ALA A 70 -20.97 8.58 2.93
CA ALA A 70 -22.03 7.82 2.28
C ALA A 70 -22.68 6.84 3.27
N SER A 71 -21.88 6.08 4.02
CA SER A 71 -22.38 5.14 5.01
C SER A 71 -23.16 5.81 6.15
N ALA A 72 -22.73 6.99 6.58
CA ALA A 72 -23.44 7.77 7.60
C ALA A 72 -24.80 8.24 7.10
N VAL A 73 -24.84 8.78 5.87
CA VAL A 73 -26.10 9.22 5.23
C VAL A 73 -27.04 8.04 5.01
N GLU A 74 -26.54 6.89 4.53
CA GLU A 74 -27.36 5.68 4.38
C GLU A 74 -27.93 5.21 5.73
N ALA A 75 -27.15 5.26 6.81
CA ALA A 75 -27.63 4.91 8.14
C ALA A 75 -28.72 5.88 8.64
N GLU A 76 -28.58 7.18 8.39
CA GLU A 76 -29.59 8.18 8.72
C GLU A 76 -30.90 7.97 7.94
N GLN A 77 -30.79 7.71 6.63
CA GLN A 77 -31.93 7.37 5.78
C GLN A 77 -32.63 6.10 6.26
N ALA A 78 -31.87 5.05 6.53
CA ALA A 78 -32.37 3.80 7.08
C ALA A 78 -33.12 4.02 8.40
N ALA A 79 -32.56 4.80 9.33
CA ALA A 79 -33.21 5.12 10.60
C ALA A 79 -34.50 5.93 10.42
N ALA A 80 -34.54 6.87 9.47
CA ALA A 80 -35.74 7.64 9.14
C ALA A 80 -36.84 6.74 8.56
N LEU A 81 -36.50 5.87 7.61
CA LEU A 81 -37.43 4.91 7.02
C LEU A 81 -37.99 3.93 8.06
N ALA A 82 -37.15 3.44 8.97
CA ALA A 82 -37.57 2.57 10.06
C ALA A 82 -38.59 3.27 10.98
N ARG A 83 -38.39 4.57 11.30
CA ARG A 83 -39.36 5.34 12.08
C ARG A 83 -40.69 5.51 11.36
N ILE A 84 -40.68 5.70 10.03
CA ILE A 84 -41.93 5.82 9.25
C ILE A 84 -42.64 4.47 9.18
N LYS A 85 -41.91 3.38 8.89
CA LYS A 85 -42.45 2.02 8.91
C LYS A 85 -43.04 1.64 10.26
N GLY A 86 -42.38 2.05 11.36
CA GLY A 86 -42.88 1.85 12.73
C GLY A 86 -44.22 2.54 13.03
N ARG A 87 -44.63 3.53 12.22
CA ARG A 87 -45.96 4.16 12.29
C ARG A 87 -47.02 3.46 11.43
N GLY A 88 -46.68 2.32 10.81
CA GLY A 88 -47.61 1.51 10.02
C GLY A 88 -47.63 1.81 8.52
N THR A 89 -46.72 2.65 8.02
CA THR A 89 -46.57 2.85 6.57
C THR A 89 -45.92 1.62 5.95
N ASP A 90 -46.49 1.11 4.86
CA ASP A 90 -46.01 -0.04 4.13
C ASP A 90 -44.85 0.32 3.18
N GLU A 91 -44.17 -0.70 2.67
CA GLU A 91 -42.97 -0.52 1.84
C GLU A 91 -43.27 0.06 0.46
N SER A 92 -44.46 -0.19 -0.10
CA SER A 92 -44.83 0.35 -1.41
C SER A 92 -45.11 1.84 -1.33
N THR A 93 -45.84 2.28 -0.31
CA THR A 93 -46.03 3.71 -0.04
C THR A 93 -44.71 4.42 0.29
N LEU A 94 -43.80 3.78 1.01
CA LEU A 94 -42.46 4.34 1.26
C LEU A 94 -41.66 4.54 -0.03
N ALA A 95 -41.71 3.57 -0.95
CA ALA A 95 -41.06 3.66 -2.26
C ALA A 95 -41.64 4.84 -3.07
N GLU A 96 -42.96 4.99 -3.09
CA GLU A 96 -43.63 6.12 -3.75
C GLU A 96 -43.24 7.48 -3.15
N LEU A 97 -43.22 7.60 -1.82
CA LEU A 97 -42.90 8.85 -1.12
C LEU A 97 -41.43 9.28 -1.28
N THR A 98 -40.53 8.33 -1.45
CA THR A 98 -39.09 8.59 -1.51
C THR A 98 -38.53 8.56 -2.93
N GLY A 99 -39.30 8.06 -3.89
CA GLY A 99 -38.83 7.79 -5.26
C GLY A 99 -37.79 6.67 -5.34
N LEU A 100 -37.58 5.92 -4.25
CA LEU A 100 -36.69 4.77 -4.20
C LEU A 100 -37.40 3.53 -4.72
N ASP A 101 -36.64 2.60 -5.29
CA ASP A 101 -37.15 1.27 -5.58
C ASP A 101 -37.53 0.51 -4.30
N VAL A 102 -38.53 -0.37 -4.37
CA VAL A 102 -38.98 -1.18 -3.23
C VAL A 102 -37.84 -2.06 -2.69
N GLY A 103 -36.98 -2.58 -3.56
CA GLY A 103 -35.79 -3.32 -3.19
C GLY A 103 -34.80 -2.48 -2.38
N GLU A 104 -34.63 -1.22 -2.74
CA GLU A 104 -33.75 -0.27 -2.05
C GLU A 104 -34.32 0.13 -0.68
N VAL A 105 -35.63 0.39 -0.60
CA VAL A 105 -36.33 0.61 0.68
C VAL A 105 -36.13 -0.58 1.61
N ARG A 106 -36.27 -1.81 1.10
CA ARG A 106 -35.99 -3.03 1.88
C ARG A 106 -34.53 -3.14 2.31
N ARG A 107 -33.57 -2.81 1.45
CA ARG A 107 -32.14 -2.79 1.77
C ARG A 107 -31.86 -1.86 2.94
N LEU A 108 -32.33 -0.62 2.86
CA LEU A 108 -32.15 0.40 3.91
C LEU A 108 -32.85 0.00 5.22
N LEU A 109 -34.06 -0.58 5.15
CA LEU A 109 -34.75 -1.06 6.36
C LEU A 109 -34.00 -2.21 7.06
N ARG A 110 -33.35 -3.10 6.31
CA ARG A 110 -32.47 -4.14 6.88
C ARG A 110 -31.23 -3.54 7.52
N LEU A 111 -30.68 -2.46 6.95
CA LEU A 111 -29.55 -1.74 7.53
C LEU A 111 -29.91 -1.13 8.91
N ALA A 112 -31.12 -0.60 9.05
CA ALA A 112 -31.62 -0.04 10.31
C ALA A 112 -31.98 -1.09 11.36
N SER A 113 -32.23 -2.34 10.96
CA SER A 113 -32.56 -3.45 11.84
C SER A 113 -31.41 -4.45 11.86
N PRO A 114 -30.34 -4.19 12.64
CA PRO A 114 -29.28 -5.17 12.79
C PRO A 114 -29.90 -6.45 13.37
N ALA A 115 -29.76 -7.55 12.64
CA ALA A 115 -30.17 -8.86 13.12
C ALA A 115 -29.58 -9.11 14.51
N PRO A 116 -30.33 -9.74 15.44
CA PRO A 116 -29.80 -10.05 16.75
C PRO A 116 -28.63 -11.04 16.60
N VAL A 117 -27.38 -10.57 16.67
CA VAL A 117 -26.64 -10.73 17.92
C VAL A 117 -26.82 -12.08 18.63
N PRO A 118 -26.53 -13.29 18.09
CA PRO A 118 -26.62 -14.49 18.91
C PRO A 118 -25.63 -14.33 20.06
N LYS A 119 -26.16 -14.13 21.28
CA LYS A 119 -25.33 -14.05 22.48
C LYS A 119 -24.53 -15.35 22.58
N PRO A 120 -23.19 -15.32 22.69
CA PRO A 120 -22.44 -16.54 22.93
C PRO A 120 -22.92 -17.16 24.26
N PRO A 121 -23.05 -18.50 24.35
CA PRO A 121 -23.43 -19.14 25.59
C PRO A 121 -22.39 -18.82 26.66
N VAL A 122 -22.85 -18.26 27.78
CA VAL A 122 -22.04 -18.02 28.97
C VAL A 122 -21.58 -19.38 29.49
N ALA A 123 -20.31 -19.70 29.29
CA ALA A 123 -19.70 -20.89 29.89
C ALA A 123 -19.67 -20.73 31.42
N PRO A 124 -20.07 -21.74 32.20
CA PRO A 124 -20.00 -21.67 33.65
C PRO A 124 -18.53 -21.67 34.11
N ASN A 125 -18.22 -20.72 35.00
CA ASN A 125 -16.96 -20.55 35.72
C ASN A 125 -16.28 -21.88 36.10
N ALA A 126 -15.14 -22.19 35.50
CA ALA A 126 -14.21 -23.17 36.04
C ALA A 126 -13.36 -22.49 37.14
N ARG A 127 -13.78 -22.67 38.39
CA ARG A 127 -12.98 -22.30 39.56
C ARG A 127 -11.88 -23.35 39.73
N ALA A 128 -10.64 -22.87 39.81
CA ALA A 128 -9.43 -23.66 39.99
C ALA A 128 -9.49 -24.62 41.20
N SER A 129 -8.90 -25.80 41.06
CA SER A 129 -8.21 -26.46 42.17
C SER A 129 -7.15 -27.42 41.64
N ALA A 130 -5.90 -27.08 41.89
CA ALA A 130 -4.73 -27.93 41.72
C ALA A 130 -4.60 -28.88 42.93
N ALA A 131 -4.14 -30.12 42.70
CA ALA A 131 -3.20 -30.83 43.58
C ALA A 131 -2.80 -32.19 42.97
N SER A 132 -1.51 -32.27 42.63
CA SER A 132 -0.56 -33.33 43.01
C SER A 132 -0.96 -34.80 42.95
N SER A 133 -0.27 -35.58 42.10
CA SER A 133 0.52 -36.75 42.53
C SER A 133 1.33 -37.34 41.35
N ALA A 134 2.65 -37.21 41.43
CA ALA A 134 3.61 -38.20 40.93
C ALA A 134 4.24 -38.86 42.17
N PRO A 135 5.10 -39.92 42.11
CA PRO A 135 5.64 -40.61 40.94
C PRO A 135 5.61 -42.17 41.07
N SER A 136 5.99 -42.91 40.02
CA SER A 136 6.84 -44.12 40.14
C SER A 136 7.26 -44.71 38.79
N ALA A 137 8.58 -44.74 38.62
CA ALA A 137 9.47 -45.83 38.14
C ALA A 137 9.29 -46.49 36.75
N GLU A 138 10.33 -46.28 35.94
CA GLU A 138 11.18 -47.28 35.24
C GLU A 138 10.54 -48.48 34.51
N SER A 139 10.91 -48.68 33.24
CA SER A 139 11.95 -49.66 32.87
C SER A 139 11.94 -50.02 31.36
N SER A 140 13.12 -49.86 30.74
CA SER A 140 13.76 -50.81 29.80
C SER A 140 13.25 -50.99 28.35
N ALA A 141 14.08 -50.45 27.44
CA ALA A 141 14.83 -51.15 26.39
C ALA A 141 14.21 -51.52 25.03
N ALA A 142 15.14 -51.34 24.07
CA ALA A 142 15.45 -52.18 22.91
C ALA A 142 14.92 -51.74 21.54
N ALA A 143 15.91 -51.39 20.72
CA ALA A 143 15.90 -51.19 19.27
C ALA A 143 15.52 -52.47 18.50
N PRO A 144 15.38 -52.42 17.17
CA PRO A 144 16.55 -52.33 16.29
C PRO A 144 16.58 -51.12 15.34
#